data_AF-A0AAV9W3B7-F1
#
_entry.id   AF-A0AAV9W3B7-F1
#
_cell.length_a   1.000
_cell.length_b   1.000
_cell.length_c   1.000
_cell.angle_alpha   90.00
_cell.angle_beta   90.00
_cell.angle_gamma   90.00
#
_symmetry.space_group_name_H-M   'P 1'
#
loop_
_entity.id
_entity.type
_entity.pdbx_description
1 polymer ?
#
loop_
_entity_poly.entity_id
_entity_poly.type
_entity_poly.pdbx_seq_one_letter_code
_entity_poly.pdbx_strand_id
1 'polypeptide(L)'
;MHEAKTRKVNLSLEIDTRLAFERFMQWCYFGYYIYYPGNSKKNPPLLWIDAAVYVFAERILCSGLKDFALNQAQALCGTKDAATIQANLSNLPDVIEFVYKNTVDGSGLDIGSLVVSSLQDDAAGEEASKKPKDGFRSLLASASARSLDRLRLQPAFMKVHRSLPDFAADVLFFVQQSPGGHPSGQSSCIIN
;
A
#
# COMPACT_ATOMS: atom_id res chain seq x y z
N MET A 1 13.61 -28.51 -11.90
CA MET A 1 13.97 -27.49 -10.89
C MET A 1 15.46 -27.53 -10.62
N HIS A 2 16.16 -26.46 -10.98
CA HIS A 2 17.60 -26.28 -10.71
C HIS A 2 17.82 -25.99 -9.21
N GLU A 3 16.89 -25.26 -8.61
CA GLU A 3 16.80 -24.88 -7.21
C GLU A 3 16.76 -26.11 -6.29
N ALA A 4 15.99 -27.14 -6.67
CA ALA A 4 15.93 -28.39 -5.92
C ALA A 4 17.26 -29.15 -5.93
N LYS A 5 18.05 -29.04 -7.01
CA LYS A 5 19.36 -29.67 -7.13
C LYS A 5 20.43 -28.91 -6.35
N THR A 6 20.38 -27.59 -6.36
CA THR A 6 21.34 -26.72 -5.65
C THR A 6 20.98 -26.49 -4.18
N ARG A 7 19.74 -26.78 -3.79
CA ARG A 7 19.14 -26.45 -2.48
C ARG A 7 19.27 -24.96 -2.14
N LYS A 8 19.19 -24.11 -3.17
CA LYS A 8 19.35 -22.67 -3.06
C LYS A 8 18.23 -21.97 -3.81
N VAL A 9 17.63 -20.98 -3.15
CA VAL A 9 16.68 -20.03 -3.74
C VAL A 9 17.32 -18.65 -3.67
N ASN A 10 17.31 -17.93 -4.78
CA ASN A 10 17.86 -16.58 -4.85
C ASN A 10 16.72 -15.56 -4.97
N LEU A 11 16.68 -14.62 -4.04
CA LEU A 11 15.74 -13.49 -4.03
C LEU A 11 16.55 -12.26 -4.41
N SER A 12 16.58 -11.95 -5.71
CA SER A 12 17.50 -10.97 -6.28
C SER A 12 16.87 -9.62 -6.61
N LEU A 13 15.57 -9.44 -6.35
CA LEU A 13 14.93 -8.16 -6.60
C LEU A 13 15.33 -7.18 -5.50
N GLU A 14 15.55 -5.91 -5.87
CA GLU A 14 15.94 -4.86 -4.93
C GLU A 14 14.93 -4.69 -3.79
N ILE A 15 13.66 -4.97 -4.07
CA ILE A 15 12.55 -4.91 -3.11
C ILE A 15 12.51 -6.10 -2.14
N ASP A 16 13.28 -7.16 -2.39
CA ASP A 16 13.44 -8.31 -1.52
C ASP A 16 14.42 -8.00 -0.39
N THR A 17 14.04 -7.01 0.42
CA THR A 17 14.89 -6.55 1.49
C THR A 17 15.16 -7.68 2.48
N ARG A 18 16.41 -7.73 2.98
CA ARG A 18 16.79 -8.65 4.05
C ARG A 18 15.83 -8.57 5.24
N LEU A 19 15.35 -7.37 5.54
CA LEU A 19 14.34 -7.11 6.57
C LEU A 19 13.05 -7.90 6.31
N ALA A 20 12.45 -7.77 5.13
CA ALA A 20 11.21 -8.46 4.79
C ALA A 20 11.40 -9.98 4.83
N PHE A 21 12.54 -10.47 4.34
CA PHE A 21 12.89 -11.89 4.41
C PHE A 21 13.03 -12.40 5.85
N GLU A 22 13.70 -11.65 6.74
CA GLU A 22 13.82 -12.02 8.16
C GLU A 22 12.45 -12.09 8.87
N ARG A 23 11.49 -11.25 8.48
CA ARG A 23 10.11 -11.31 8.99
C ARG A 23 9.32 -12.48 8.41
N PHE A 24 9.49 -12.78 7.13
CA PHE A 24 8.96 -13.99 6.52
C PHE A 24 9.49 -15.25 7.22
N MET A 25 10.77 -15.30 7.55
CA MET A 25 11.33 -16.42 8.31
C MET A 25 10.67 -16.57 9.68
N GLN A 26 10.49 -15.50 10.44
CA GLN A 26 9.75 -15.56 11.71
C GLN A 26 8.32 -16.08 11.52
N TRP A 27 7.63 -15.59 10.50
CA TRP A 27 6.28 -16.04 10.16
C TRP A 27 6.23 -17.55 9.90
N CYS A 28 7.16 -18.09 9.12
CA CYS A 28 7.21 -19.52 8.81
C CYS A 28 7.41 -20.41 10.06
N TYR A 29 8.16 -19.93 11.06
CA TYR A 29 8.43 -20.71 12.28
C TYR A 29 7.39 -20.51 13.38
N PHE A 30 6.82 -19.31 13.51
CA PHE A 30 6.01 -18.92 14.66
C PHE A 30 4.57 -18.51 14.32
N GLY A 31 4.25 -18.26 13.05
CA GLY A 31 2.95 -17.71 12.64
C GLY A 31 2.76 -16.23 13.01
N TYR A 32 3.84 -15.52 13.37
CA TYR A 32 3.86 -14.08 13.59
C TYR A 32 5.30 -13.55 13.40
N TYR A 33 5.46 -12.23 13.30
CA TYR A 33 6.76 -11.58 13.41
C TYR A 33 6.72 -10.42 14.40
N ILE A 34 7.86 -10.13 15.02
CA ILE A 34 7.99 -9.02 15.97
C ILE A 34 8.89 -7.92 15.43
N TYR A 35 8.67 -6.71 15.92
CA TYR A 35 9.61 -5.61 15.71
C TYR A 35 10.80 -5.81 16.67
N TYR A 36 12.00 -6.04 16.13
CA TYR A 36 13.18 -6.12 16.98
C TYR A 36 13.56 -4.73 17.50
N PRO A 37 13.70 -4.55 18.83
CA PRO A 37 14.33 -3.37 19.39
C PRO A 37 15.85 -3.46 19.16
N GLY A 38 16.31 -3.11 17.96
CA GLY A 38 17.71 -2.85 17.64
C GLY A 38 18.04 -1.37 17.88
N ASN A 39 19.29 -1.07 18.26
CA ASN A 39 19.78 0.27 18.63
C ASN A 39 19.11 1.40 17.81
N SER A 40 18.43 2.31 18.52
CA SER A 40 17.40 3.25 18.05
C SER A 40 17.74 4.18 16.89
N LYS A 41 18.99 4.18 16.41
CA LYS A 41 19.47 5.08 15.34
C LYS A 41 19.39 4.49 13.93
N LYS A 42 19.10 3.19 13.76
CA LYS A 42 19.07 2.52 12.45
C LYS A 42 17.82 1.68 12.18
N ASN A 43 16.88 1.66 13.12
CA ASN A 43 15.66 0.89 12.91
C ASN A 43 14.74 1.64 11.92
N PRO A 44 14.31 0.98 10.84
CA PRO A 44 13.35 1.57 9.94
C PRO A 44 12.02 1.84 10.68
N PRO A 45 11.24 2.83 10.24
CA PRO A 45 9.91 3.11 10.78
C PRO A 45 9.02 1.87 10.75
N LEU A 46 8.21 1.64 11.78
CA LEU A 46 7.40 0.41 11.89
C LEU A 46 6.48 0.21 10.67
N LEU A 47 5.83 1.28 10.21
CA LEU A 47 4.96 1.24 9.03
C LEU A 47 5.72 0.83 7.75
N TRP A 48 7.00 1.21 7.63
CA TRP A 48 7.85 0.78 6.53
C TRP A 48 8.17 -0.71 6.59
N ILE A 49 8.39 -1.26 7.80
CA ILE A 49 8.60 -2.70 7.99
C ILE A 49 7.40 -3.46 7.45
N ASP A 50 6.18 -3.08 7.85
CA ASP A 50 4.96 -3.76 7.43
C ASP A 50 4.69 -3.60 5.93
N ALA A 51 4.98 -2.44 5.35
CA ALA A 51 4.87 -2.23 3.90
C ALA A 51 5.83 -3.14 3.10
N ALA A 52 7.10 -3.23 3.55
CA ALA A 52 8.10 -4.11 2.94
C ALA A 52 7.69 -5.58 3.01
N VAL A 53 7.15 -6.01 4.16
CA VAL A 53 6.65 -7.38 4.34
C VAL A 53 5.42 -7.65 3.47
N TYR A 54 4.49 -6.70 3.39
CA TYR A 54 3.28 -6.82 2.56
C TYR A 54 3.63 -7.04 1.08
N VAL A 55 4.48 -6.18 0.52
CA VAL A 55 4.96 -6.27 -0.88
C VAL A 55 5.69 -7.58 -1.11
N PHE A 56 6.56 -7.97 -0.18
CA PHE A 56 7.29 -9.24 -0.25
C PHE A 56 6.32 -10.44 -0.27
N ALA A 57 5.36 -10.46 0.65
CA ALA A 57 4.39 -11.53 0.81
C ALA A 57 3.47 -11.67 -0.41
N GLU A 58 3.04 -10.57 -1.01
CA GLU A 58 2.31 -10.57 -2.28
C GLU A 58 3.11 -11.24 -3.38
N ARG A 59 4.39 -10.89 -3.52
CA ARG A 59 5.26 -11.43 -4.57
C ARG A 59 5.53 -12.93 -4.43
N ILE A 60 5.70 -13.42 -3.20
CA ILE A 60 5.90 -14.85 -2.93
C ILE A 60 4.58 -15.62 -2.74
N LEU A 61 3.43 -14.98 -3.01
CA LEU A 61 2.09 -15.55 -2.90
C LEU A 61 1.76 -16.11 -1.50
N CYS A 62 2.30 -15.47 -0.46
CA CYS A 62 2.05 -15.82 0.94
C CYS A 62 0.91 -14.96 1.52
N SER A 63 -0.34 -15.30 1.20
CA SER A 63 -1.52 -14.53 1.60
C SER A 63 -1.64 -14.32 3.11
N GLY A 64 -1.38 -15.34 3.92
CA GLY A 64 -1.44 -15.23 5.38
C GLY A 64 -0.47 -14.18 5.96
N LEU A 65 0.74 -14.09 5.40
CA LEU A 65 1.70 -13.06 5.80
C LEU A 65 1.30 -11.67 5.28
N LYS A 66 0.75 -11.60 4.06
CA LYS A 66 0.22 -10.37 3.46
C LYS A 66 -0.87 -9.77 4.35
N ASP A 67 -1.84 -10.59 4.76
CA ASP A 67 -2.95 -10.18 5.64
C ASP A 67 -2.44 -9.77 7.02
N PHE A 68 -1.49 -10.52 7.58
CA PHE A 68 -0.89 -10.19 8.88
C PHE A 68 -0.18 -8.83 8.85
N ALA A 69 0.63 -8.56 7.83
CA ALA A 69 1.32 -7.28 7.66
C ALA A 69 0.34 -6.12 7.50
N LEU A 70 -0.74 -6.31 6.74
CA LEU A 70 -1.81 -5.31 6.60
C LEU A 70 -2.48 -5.02 7.95
N ASN A 71 -2.83 -6.05 8.72
CA ASN A 71 -3.45 -5.87 10.03
C ASN A 71 -2.56 -5.11 11.01
N GLN A 72 -1.24 -5.35 11.00
CA GLN A 72 -0.30 -4.58 11.80
C GLN A 72 -0.22 -3.11 11.34
N ALA A 73 -0.14 -2.86 10.04
CA ALA A 73 -0.15 -1.51 9.49
C ALA A 73 -1.44 -0.76 9.84
N GLN A 74 -2.59 -1.43 9.81
CA GLN A 74 -3.87 -0.86 10.24
C GLN A 74 -3.84 -0.43 11.71
N ALA A 75 -3.28 -1.26 12.60
CA ALA A 75 -3.12 -0.90 14.00
C ALA A 75 -2.23 0.34 14.19
N LEU A 76 -1.13 0.44 13.42
CA LEU A 76 -0.24 1.60 13.43
C LEU A 76 -0.92 2.87 12.90
N CYS A 77 -1.71 2.78 11.84
CA CYS A 77 -2.46 3.90 11.27
C CYS A 77 -3.72 4.28 12.09
N GLY A 78 -4.18 3.40 12.99
CA GLY A 78 -5.30 3.61 13.90
C GLY A 78 -4.90 4.02 15.32
N THR A 79 -3.59 4.08 15.62
CA THR A 79 -3.10 4.43 16.94
C THR A 79 -3.49 5.84 17.37
N LYS A 80 -3.67 6.03 18.68
CA LYS A 80 -3.87 7.35 19.30
C LYS A 80 -2.58 7.93 19.88
N ASP A 81 -1.48 7.17 19.84
CA ASP A 81 -0.19 7.60 20.35
C ASP A 81 0.43 8.68 19.45
N ALA A 82 0.64 9.88 20.00
CA ALA A 82 1.11 11.03 19.24
C ALA A 82 2.51 10.84 18.65
N ALA A 83 3.41 10.14 19.37
CA ALA A 83 4.77 9.87 18.90
C ALA A 83 4.76 8.93 17.69
N THR A 84 3.96 7.85 17.76
CA THR A 84 3.77 6.90 16.67
C THR A 84 3.09 7.55 15.47
N ILE A 85 2.05 8.38 15.70
CA ILE A 85 1.40 9.15 14.62
C ILE A 85 2.43 10.03 13.92
N GLN A 86 3.22 10.80 14.66
CA GLN A 86 4.22 11.69 14.08
C GLN A 86 5.29 10.92 13.31
N ALA A 87 5.79 9.81 13.86
CA ALA A 87 6.77 8.95 13.18
C ALA A 87 6.20 8.37 11.88
N ASN A 88 4.95 7.91 11.89
CA ASN A 88 4.28 7.38 10.70
C ASN A 88 4.08 8.45 9.63
N LEU A 89 3.59 9.65 10.01
CA LEU A 89 3.39 10.76 9.08
C LEU A 89 4.70 11.22 8.43
N SER A 90 5.79 11.27 9.18
CA SER A 90 7.10 11.68 8.65
C SER A 90 7.64 10.75 7.57
N ASN A 91 7.33 9.45 7.64
CA ASN A 91 7.82 8.43 6.69
C ASN A 91 6.77 8.02 5.67
N LEU A 92 5.56 8.56 5.77
CA LEU A 92 4.43 8.22 4.92
C LEU A 92 4.72 8.40 3.43
N PRO A 93 5.39 9.48 2.96
CA PRO A 93 5.69 9.66 1.54
C PRO A 93 6.50 8.50 0.95
N ASP A 94 7.55 8.07 1.66
CA ASP A 94 8.40 6.97 1.20
C ASP A 94 7.62 5.65 1.16
N VAL A 95 6.82 5.38 2.20
CA VAL A 95 5.95 4.18 2.26
C VAL A 95 4.94 4.17 1.09
N ILE A 96 4.29 5.30 0.81
CA ILE A 96 3.36 5.43 -0.33
C ILE A 96 4.10 5.14 -1.62
N GLU A 97 5.23 5.79 -1.86
CA GLU A 97 5.99 5.60 -3.10
C GLU A 97 6.41 4.14 -3.28
N PHE A 98 6.86 3.48 -2.21
CA PHE A 98 7.25 2.08 -2.24
C PHE A 98 6.06 1.15 -2.53
N VAL A 99 4.93 1.30 -1.84
CA VAL A 99 3.77 0.42 -2.02
C VAL A 99 3.15 0.62 -3.39
N TYR A 100 2.93 1.86 -3.84
CA TYR A 100 2.30 2.12 -5.13
C TYR A 100 3.16 1.73 -6.33
N LYS A 101 4.50 1.72 -6.19
CA LYS A 101 5.38 1.22 -7.25
C LYS A 101 5.44 -0.30 -7.34
N ASN A 102 5.13 -1.01 -6.25
CA ASN A 102 5.40 -2.45 -6.14
C ASN A 102 4.16 -3.32 -5.88
N THR A 103 2.98 -2.70 -5.80
CA THR A 103 1.67 -3.37 -5.78
C THR A 103 0.89 -2.91 -7.00
N VAL A 104 -0.15 -3.63 -7.42
CA VAL A 104 -1.04 -3.21 -8.51
C VAL A 104 -2.45 -3.05 -7.97
N ASP A 105 -3.19 -2.04 -8.42
CA ASP A 105 -4.60 -1.86 -8.03
C ASP A 105 -5.50 -2.85 -8.78
N GLY A 106 -5.44 -4.13 -8.40
CA GLY A 106 -6.39 -5.17 -8.81
C GLY A 106 -6.61 -5.38 -10.31
N SER A 107 -5.85 -4.74 -11.21
CA SER A 107 -5.76 -5.08 -12.63
C SER A 107 -4.53 -5.97 -12.84
N GLY A 108 -4.67 -7.21 -12.35
CA GLY A 108 -3.82 -8.37 -12.61
C GLY A 108 -2.38 -8.12 -13.05
N LEU A 109 -1.44 -8.39 -12.13
CA LEU A 109 -0.35 -9.26 -12.55
C LEU A 109 -0.98 -10.65 -12.77
N ASP A 110 -1.43 -10.88 -14.00
CA ASP A 110 -1.58 -12.23 -14.54
C ASP A 110 -0.17 -12.79 -14.75
N ILE A 111 0.54 -13.04 -13.64
CA ILE A 111 1.72 -13.92 -13.62
C ILE A 111 1.15 -15.35 -13.71
N GLY A 112 0.62 -15.64 -14.90
CA GLY A 112 -0.26 -16.75 -15.21
C GLY A 112 -0.63 -16.78 -16.69
N SER A 113 -0.67 -15.64 -17.38
CA SER A 113 -0.91 -15.54 -18.83
C SER A 113 0.34 -15.80 -19.66
N LEU A 114 0.90 -17.00 -19.52
CA LEU A 114 1.24 -17.75 -20.70
C LEU A 114 -0.04 -18.52 -21.06
N VAL A 115 -0.55 -18.27 -22.27
CA VAL A 115 -1.61 -19.01 -22.98
C VAL A 115 -2.95 -18.24 -23.09
N VAL A 116 -3.13 -17.73 -24.32
CA VAL A 116 -4.37 -17.40 -25.04
C VAL A 116 -4.94 -16.01 -24.84
N SER A 117 -4.58 -15.15 -25.79
CA SER A 117 -5.39 -14.04 -26.28
C SER A 117 -6.82 -14.50 -26.58
N SER A 118 -7.82 -13.79 -26.05
CA SER A 118 -9.10 -13.64 -26.74
C SER A 118 -9.71 -12.29 -26.41
N LEU A 119 -9.92 -11.54 -27.48
CA LEU A 119 -10.56 -10.24 -27.61
C LEU A 119 -11.90 -10.15 -26.87
N GLN A 120 -12.14 -9.00 -26.24
CA GLN A 120 -13.43 -8.30 -26.35
C GLN A 120 -13.24 -6.82 -25.99
N ASP A 121 -13.27 -6.00 -27.04
CA ASP A 121 -13.72 -4.60 -26.99
C ASP A 121 -15.18 -4.58 -26.52
N ASP A 122 -15.51 -3.67 -25.60
CA ASP A 122 -16.67 -2.78 -25.76
C ASP A 122 -16.69 -1.67 -24.68
N ALA A 123 -16.54 -0.45 -25.20
CA ALA A 123 -17.25 0.80 -24.93
C ALA A 123 -17.65 1.26 -23.50
N ALA A 124 -17.34 2.55 -23.29
CA ALA A 124 -18.13 3.60 -22.65
C ALA A 124 -18.16 3.70 -21.10
N GLY A 125 -17.37 4.66 -20.60
CA GLY A 125 -17.93 5.84 -19.94
C GLY A 125 -18.69 5.65 -18.63
N GLU A 126 -17.99 5.31 -17.56
CA GLU A 126 -18.30 5.74 -16.19
C GLU A 126 -16.96 5.88 -15.45
N GLU A 127 -16.48 7.11 -15.27
CA GLU A 127 -15.48 7.41 -14.22
C GLU A 127 -16.15 7.33 -12.85
N ALA A 128 -16.73 6.16 -12.54
CA ALA A 128 -17.06 5.80 -11.19
C ALA A 128 -15.73 5.73 -10.43
N SER A 129 -15.57 6.62 -9.45
CA SER A 129 -14.41 6.64 -8.55
C SER A 129 -14.21 5.23 -7.96
N LYS A 130 -13.29 4.47 -8.55
CA LYS A 130 -13.04 3.08 -8.17
C LYS A 130 -12.32 3.12 -6.83
N LYS A 131 -12.95 2.51 -5.82
CA LYS A 131 -12.31 2.27 -4.53
C LYS A 131 -10.98 1.54 -4.75
N PRO A 132 -9.90 1.90 -4.03
CA PRO A 132 -8.64 1.17 -4.13
C PRO A 132 -8.89 -0.28 -3.69
N LYS A 133 -8.55 -1.23 -4.56
CA LYS A 133 -8.77 -2.67 -4.34
C LYS A 133 -7.65 -3.29 -3.50
N ASP A 134 -6.43 -2.77 -3.60
CA ASP A 134 -5.33 -3.23 -2.75
C ASP A 134 -5.49 -2.71 -1.31
N GLY A 135 -5.41 -3.62 -0.34
CA GLY A 135 -5.66 -3.31 1.07
C GLY A 135 -4.67 -2.30 1.65
N PHE A 136 -3.39 -2.38 1.27
CA PHE A 136 -2.37 -1.47 1.79
C PHE A 136 -2.44 -0.11 1.10
N ARG A 137 -2.66 -0.05 -0.22
CA ARG A 137 -2.94 1.20 -0.94
C ARG A 137 -4.14 1.93 -0.33
N SER A 138 -5.25 1.20 -0.13
CA SER A 138 -6.47 1.72 0.50
C SER A 138 -6.21 2.30 1.89
N LEU A 139 -5.41 1.59 2.70
CA LEU A 139 -5.01 2.04 4.03
C LEU A 139 -4.20 3.35 3.97
N LEU A 140 -3.21 3.44 3.10
CA LEU A 140 -2.35 4.62 2.97
C LEU A 140 -3.12 5.83 2.46
N ALA A 141 -4.00 5.65 1.47
CA ALA A 141 -4.86 6.71 0.95
C ALA A 141 -5.83 7.21 2.03
N SER A 142 -6.48 6.30 2.77
CA SER A 142 -7.38 6.66 3.87
C SER A 142 -6.64 7.37 5.02
N ALA A 143 -5.46 6.89 5.41
CA ALA A 143 -4.64 7.54 6.44
C ALA A 143 -4.20 8.95 6.00
N SER A 144 -3.84 9.10 4.73
CA SER A 144 -3.44 10.38 4.13
C SER A 144 -4.61 11.37 4.09
N ALA A 145 -5.80 10.92 3.65
CA ALA A 145 -7.00 11.74 3.61
C ALA A 145 -7.38 12.29 5.00
N ARG A 146 -7.30 11.46 6.05
CA ARG A 146 -7.57 11.87 7.44
C ARG A 146 -6.59 12.92 7.97
N SER A 147 -5.38 12.99 7.42
CA SER A 147 -4.30 13.89 7.86
C SER A 147 -3.94 14.94 6.81
N LEU A 148 -4.81 15.14 5.80
CA LEU A 148 -4.47 15.87 4.58
C LEU A 148 -4.06 17.32 4.87
N ASP A 149 -4.74 17.98 5.82
CA ASP A 149 -4.41 19.36 6.20
C ASP A 149 -2.97 19.54 6.68
N ARG A 150 -2.43 18.53 7.36
CA ARG A 150 -1.05 18.52 7.85
C ARG A 150 -0.09 18.05 6.76
N LEU A 151 -0.47 17.03 5.99
CA LEU A 151 0.38 16.42 4.97
C LEU A 151 0.60 17.32 3.76
N ARG A 152 -0.40 18.12 3.34
CA ARG A 152 -0.27 19.05 2.21
C ARG A 152 0.78 20.15 2.41
N LEU A 153 1.15 20.42 3.67
CA LEU A 153 2.20 21.36 4.02
C LEU A 153 3.61 20.75 3.89
N GLN A 154 3.71 19.43 3.71
CA GLN A 154 4.98 18.73 3.60
C GLN A 154 5.39 18.59 2.11
N PRO A 155 6.55 19.15 1.69
CA PRO A 155 6.99 19.06 0.31
C PRO A 155 7.18 17.63 -0.21
N ALA A 156 7.68 16.73 0.64
CA ALA A 156 7.88 15.32 0.29
C ALA A 156 6.56 14.61 -0.03
N PHE A 157 5.52 14.82 0.78
CA PHE A 157 4.19 14.29 0.53
C PHE A 157 3.61 14.85 -0.78
N MET A 158 3.68 16.17 -0.99
CA MET A 158 3.15 16.79 -2.21
C MET A 158 3.90 16.35 -3.47
N LYS A 159 5.18 16.02 -3.37
CA LYS A 159 5.94 15.40 -4.46
C LYS A 159 5.32 14.05 -4.84
N VAL A 160 5.14 13.16 -3.85
CA VAL A 160 4.56 11.82 -4.06
C VAL A 160 3.13 11.90 -4.61
N HIS A 161 2.30 12.77 -4.05
CA HIS A 161 0.94 13.03 -4.53
C HIS A 161 0.90 13.48 -6.00
N ARG A 162 1.86 14.28 -6.46
CA ARG A 162 1.90 14.72 -7.86
C ARG A 162 2.50 13.66 -8.79
N SER A 163 3.44 12.86 -8.30
CA SER A 163 4.12 11.84 -9.11
C SER A 163 3.34 10.53 -9.24
N LEU A 164 2.33 10.29 -8.40
CA LEU A 164 1.56 9.05 -8.37
C LEU A 164 0.06 9.35 -8.56
N PRO A 165 -0.44 9.37 -9.81
CA PRO A 165 -1.85 9.67 -10.11
C PRO A 165 -2.83 8.72 -9.42
N ASP A 166 -2.54 7.42 -9.38
CA ASP A 166 -3.35 6.42 -8.67
C ASP A 166 -3.54 6.78 -7.20
N PHE A 167 -2.43 7.12 -6.52
CA PHE A 167 -2.49 7.53 -5.12
C PHE A 167 -3.31 8.82 -4.94
N ALA A 168 -3.14 9.79 -5.83
CA ALA A 168 -3.93 11.02 -5.77
C ALA A 168 -5.44 10.77 -5.94
N ALA A 169 -5.82 9.89 -6.87
CA ALA A 169 -7.20 9.48 -7.08
C ALA A 169 -7.76 8.75 -5.84
N ASP A 170 -6.99 7.84 -5.26
CA ASP A 170 -7.36 7.09 -4.06
C ASP A 170 -7.57 8.02 -2.86
N VAL A 171 -6.69 9.02 -2.68
CA VAL A 171 -6.83 10.03 -1.62
C VAL A 171 -8.10 10.85 -1.84
N LEU A 172 -8.34 11.32 -3.07
CA LEU A 172 -9.52 12.11 -3.40
C LEU A 172 -10.83 11.34 -3.10
N PHE A 173 -10.87 10.05 -3.44
CA PHE A 173 -11.99 9.17 -3.10
C PHE A 173 -12.29 9.20 -1.59
N PHE A 174 -11.27 9.03 -0.74
CA PHE A 174 -11.47 9.04 0.71
C PHE A 174 -11.79 10.42 1.29
N VAL A 175 -11.30 11.49 0.68
CA VAL A 175 -11.68 12.87 1.07
C VAL A 175 -13.17 13.10 0.82
N GLN A 176 -13.69 12.67 -0.33
CA GLN A 176 -15.11 12.81 -0.70
C GLN A 176 -16.04 11.99 0.19
N GLN A 177 -15.56 10.87 0.75
CA GLN A 177 -16.34 10.04 1.68
C GLN A 177 -16.33 10.54 3.13
N SER A 178 -15.49 11.53 3.46
CA SER A 178 -15.43 12.06 4.81
C SER A 178 -16.65 12.97 5.08
N PRO A 179 -17.36 12.82 6.22
CA PRO A 179 -18.61 13.53 6.51
C PRO A 179 -18.48 15.07 6.66
N GLY A 180 -17.29 15.64 6.46
CA GLY A 180 -17.06 17.08 6.34
C GLY A 180 -16.97 17.60 4.90
N GLY A 181 -17.00 16.73 3.89
CA GLY A 181 -17.06 17.10 2.48
C GLY A 181 -18.51 17.26 2.04
N HIS A 182 -18.99 18.49 1.91
CA HIS A 182 -20.23 18.78 1.20
C HIS A 182 -20.15 18.25 -0.24
N PRO A 183 -21.09 17.40 -0.71
CA PRO A 183 -21.56 17.48 -2.07
C PRO A 183 -22.72 18.48 -2.05
N SER A 184 -22.42 19.77 -2.21
CA SER A 184 -23.47 20.75 -2.47
C SER A 184 -24.09 20.43 -3.83
N GLY A 185 -25.33 19.94 -3.80
CA GLY A 185 -26.32 20.18 -4.85
C GLY A 185 -26.10 19.44 -6.15
N GLN A 186 -26.95 18.44 -6.38
CA GLN A 186 -27.50 18.20 -7.70
C GLN A 186 -28.10 19.51 -8.24
N SER A 187 -27.37 20.22 -9.10
CA SER A 187 -27.98 21.16 -10.03
C SER A 187 -28.25 20.40 -11.32
N SER A 188 -29.45 19.82 -11.40
CA SER A 188 -30.05 19.43 -12.65
C SER A 188 -30.31 20.71 -13.44
N CYS A 189 -29.47 21.03 -14.41
CA CYS A 189 -29.81 22.02 -15.43
C CYS A 189 -30.71 21.33 -16.46
N ILE A 190 -32.01 21.30 -16.18
CA ILE A 190 -33.02 21.11 -17.21
C ILE A 190 -33.06 22.41 -18.01
N ILE A 191 -32.63 22.33 -19.26
CA ILE A 191 -32.81 23.36 -20.28
C ILE A 191 -34.31 23.37 -20.62
N ASN A 192 -34.97 24.51 -20.42
CA ASN A 192 -36.18 24.91 -21.12
C ASN A 192 -36.02 26.38 -21.52
#